data_AF-A0A968IK02-F1
#
_entry.id   AF-A0A968IK02-F1
#
_cell.length_a   1.000
_cell.length_b   1.000
_cell.length_c   1.000
_cell.angle_alpha   90.00
_cell.angle_beta   90.00
_cell.angle_gamma   90.00
#
_symmetry.space_group_name_H-M   'P 1'
#
loop_
_entity.id
_entity.type
_entity.pdbx_description
1 polymer ?
#
loop_
_entity_poly.entity_id
_entity_poly.type
_entity_poly.pdbx_seq_one_letter_code
_entity_poly.pdbx_strand_id
1 'polypeptide(L)' 'MAGSTSLPSEGDAQVIRLAAEIQVWDSLKRAIADSSGFRSWKMERDTDKQVQELSLDTLVHNYLRETLETLAY' A
#
# COMPACT_ATOMS: atom_id res chain seq x y z
N MET A 1 -32.54 -12.56 -31.59
CA MET A 1 -31.47 -12.64 -30.59
C MET A 1 -30.62 -11.39 -30.69
N ALA A 2 -30.93 -10.36 -29.89
CA ALA A 2 -30.10 -9.16 -29.80
C ALA A 2 -29.70 -9.04 -28.33
N GLY A 3 -28.46 -9.40 -28.01
CA GLY A 3 -27.89 -9.16 -26.70
C GLY A 3 -27.66 -7.67 -26.55
N SER A 4 -28.51 -7.00 -25.78
CA SER A 4 -28.29 -5.63 -25.34
C SER A 4 -26.96 -5.60 -24.57
N THR A 5 -25.91 -5.10 -25.20
CA THR A 5 -24.64 -4.84 -24.51
C THR A 5 -24.87 -3.58 -23.68
N SER A 6 -25.21 -3.76 -22.41
CA SER A 6 -25.30 -2.66 -21.45
C SER A 6 -23.96 -1.94 -21.41
N LEU A 7 -23.95 -0.68 -21.87
CA LEU A 7 -22.82 0.22 -21.70
C LEU A 7 -22.58 0.39 -20.19
N PRO A 8 -21.34 0.18 -19.69
CA PRO A 8 -21.04 0.38 -18.29
C PRO A 8 -21.30 1.85 -17.94
N SER A 9 -22.06 2.05 -16.86
CA SER A 9 -22.43 3.38 -16.40
C SER A 9 -21.18 4.09 -15.87
N GLU A 10 -21.13 5.42 -15.93
CA GLU A 10 -19.94 6.19 -15.55
C GLU A 10 -19.51 5.95 -14.08
N GLY A 11 -20.46 5.58 -13.21
CA GLY A 11 -20.19 5.13 -11.85
C GLY A 11 -19.43 3.80 -11.76
N ASP A 12 -19.70 2.85 -12.66
CA ASP A 12 -19.02 1.55 -12.68
C ASP A 12 -17.54 1.71 -13.08
N ALA A 13 -17.27 2.62 -14.02
CA ALA A 13 -15.91 2.93 -14.45
C ALA A 13 -15.07 3.55 -13.33
N GLN A 14 -15.66 4.42 -12.50
CA GLN A 14 -14.96 4.98 -11.34
C GLN A 14 -14.68 3.92 -10.26
N VAL A 15 -15.63 3.02 -10.00
CA VAL A 15 -15.44 1.90 -9.05
C VAL A 15 -14.31 0.98 -9.51
N ILE A 16 -14.25 0.64 -10.79
CA ILE A 16 -13.16 -0.17 -11.37
C ILE A 16 -11.81 0.53 -11.19
N ARG A 17 -11.75 1.86 -11.41
CA ARG A 17 -10.52 2.65 -11.24
C ARG A 17 -10.05 2.66 -9.78
N LEU A 18 -10.96 2.86 -8.83
CA LEU A 18 -10.63 2.83 -7.40
C LEU A 18 -10.14 1.45 -6.97
N ALA A 19 -10.80 0.39 -7.42
CA ALA A 19 -10.37 -0.98 -7.15
C ALA A 19 -8.96 -1.27 -7.69
N ALA A 20 -8.65 -0.77 -8.90
CA ALA A 20 -7.31 -0.87 -9.47
C ALA A 20 -6.27 -0.07 -8.66
N GLU A 21 -6.59 1.15 -8.22
CA GLU A 21 -5.72 1.95 -7.36
C GLU A 21 -5.44 1.26 -6.01
N ILE A 22 -6.46 0.65 -5.40
CA ILE A 22 -6.31 -0.14 -4.16
C ILE A 22 -5.40 -1.34 -4.40
N GLN A 23 -5.59 -2.05 -5.51
CA GLN A 23 -4.75 -3.21 -5.85
C GLN A 23 -3.29 -2.82 -6.07
N VAL A 24 -3.04 -1.69 -6.74
CA VAL A 24 -1.69 -1.14 -6.93
C VAL A 24 -1.08 -0.78 -5.58
N TRP A 25 -1.83 -0.15 -4.68
CA TRP A 25 -1.38 0.16 -3.32
C TRP A 25 -1.02 -1.10 -2.53
N ASP A 26 -1.85 -2.14 -2.59
CA ASP A 26 -1.58 -3.41 -1.90
C ASP A 26 -0.33 -4.11 -2.45
N SER A 27 -0.13 -4.08 -3.77
CA SER A 27 1.08 -4.61 -4.38
C SER A 27 2.33 -3.85 -3.93
N LEU A 28 2.26 -2.52 -3.90
CA LEU A 28 3.36 -1.67 -3.46
C LEU A 28 3.73 -1.92 -1.99
N LYS A 29 2.73 -1.98 -1.10
CA LYS A 29 2.96 -2.29 0.32
C LYS A 29 3.70 -3.60 0.51
N ARG A 30 3.30 -4.65 -0.22
CA ARG A 30 3.96 -5.96 -0.17
C ARG A 30 5.39 -5.89 -0.70
N ALA A 31 5.61 -5.21 -1.83
CA ALA A 31 6.96 -5.03 -2.38
C ALA A 31 7.90 -4.28 -1.41
N ILE A 32 7.38 -3.27 -0.71
CA ILE A 32 8.13 -2.57 0.35
C ILE A 32 8.38 -3.51 1.52
N ALA A 33 7.36 -4.24 1.99
CA ALA A 33 7.49 -5.20 3.08
C ALA A 33 8.54 -6.29 2.80
N ASP A 34 8.64 -6.71 1.55
CA ASP A 34 9.60 -7.70 1.06
C ASP A 34 10.97 -7.11 0.71
N SER A 35 11.16 -5.79 0.83
CA SER A 35 12.46 -5.15 0.63
C SER A 35 13.39 -5.40 1.82
N SER A 36 14.70 -5.46 1.54
CA SER A 36 15.72 -5.62 2.58
C SER A 36 15.76 -4.43 3.54
N GLY A 37 15.62 -3.20 3.01
CA GLY A 37 15.62 -1.98 3.81
C GLY A 37 14.48 -1.94 4.83
N PHE A 38 13.26 -2.28 4.42
CA PHE A 38 12.12 -2.34 5.33
C PHE A 38 12.27 -3.41 6.41
N ARG A 39 12.75 -4.62 6.05
CA ARG A 39 12.95 -5.69 7.02
C ARG A 39 14.00 -5.33 8.07
N SER A 40 15.12 -4.74 7.67
CA SER A 40 16.16 -4.28 8.61
C SER A 40 15.63 -3.16 9.51
N TRP A 41 14.96 -2.16 8.93
CA TRP A 41 14.33 -1.07 9.69
C TRP A 41 13.29 -1.59 10.69
N LYS A 42 12.48 -2.58 10.30
CA LYS A 42 11.51 -3.21 11.19
C LYS A 42 12.22 -3.97 12.32
N MET A 43 13.26 -4.76 12.03
CA MET A 43 14.01 -5.52 13.05
C MET A 43 14.65 -4.63 14.11
N GLU A 44 15.22 -3.49 13.70
CA GLU A 44 15.80 -2.51 14.64
C GLU A 44 14.73 -1.97 15.61
N ARG A 45 13.47 -1.89 15.17
CA ARG A 45 12.33 -1.36 15.93
C ARG A 45 11.42 -2.43 16.53
N ASP A 46 11.61 -3.70 16.21
CA ASP A 46 10.79 -4.81 16.73
C ASP A 46 10.94 -4.97 18.24
N THR A 47 11.98 -4.37 18.84
CA THR A 47 12.17 -4.26 20.29
C THR A 47 11.10 -3.36 20.94
N ASP A 48 10.53 -2.41 20.21
CA ASP A 48 9.42 -1.58 20.67
C ASP A 48 8.11 -2.37 20.52
N LYS A 49 7.57 -2.85 21.65
CA LYS A 49 6.28 -3.57 21.69
C LYS A 49 5.14 -2.84 20.97
N GLN A 50 5.20 -1.52 20.91
CA GLN A 50 4.23 -0.68 20.19
C GLN A 50 4.27 -0.89 18.68
N VAL A 51 5.41 -1.24 18.10
CA VAL A 51 5.61 -1.44 16.66
C VAL A 51 5.11 -2.81 16.20
N GLN A 52 5.14 -3.81 17.09
CA GLN A 52 4.63 -5.16 16.82
C GLN A 52 3.10 -5.20 16.66
N GLU A 53 2.38 -4.30 17.33
CA GLU A 53 0.91 -4.22 17.24
C GLU A 53 0.43 -3.40 16.03
N LEU A 54 1.33 -2.74 15.30
CA LEU A 54 0.96 -1.90 14.16
C LEU A 54 0.62 -2.72 12.91
N SER A 55 -0.39 -2.25 12.20
CA SER A 55 -0.74 -2.79 10.89
C SER A 55 0.39 -2.59 9.87
N LEU A 56 0.43 -3.45 8.84
CA LEU A 56 1.41 -3.30 7.75
C LEU A 56 1.32 -1.93 7.07
N ASP A 57 0.11 -1.37 6.91
CA ASP A 57 -0.08 -0.02 6.38
C ASP A 57 0.65 1.03 7.21
N THR A 58 0.47 0.99 8.54
CA THR A 58 1.11 1.94 9.44
C THR A 58 2.63 1.79 9.41
N LEU A 59 3.14 0.56 9.36
CA LEU A 59 4.58 0.31 9.28
C LEU A 59 5.17 0.82 7.97
N VAL A 60 4.53 0.52 6.83
CA VAL A 60 4.96 1.00 5.51
C VAL A 60 4.92 2.52 5.46
N HIS A 61 3.88 3.14 6.01
CA HIS A 61 3.76 4.60 6.05
C HIS A 61 4.86 5.25 6.91
N ASN A 62 5.17 4.70 8.08
CA ASN A 62 6.26 5.19 8.93
C ASN A 62 7.62 5.04 8.26
N TYR A 63 7.89 3.88 7.67
CA TYR A 63 9.12 3.64 6.91
C TYR A 63 9.30 4.65 5.78
N LEU A 64 8.25 4.87 4.97
CA LEU A 64 8.28 5.83 3.86
C LEU A 64 8.48 7.26 4.36
N ARG A 65 7.79 7.66 5.44
CA ARG A 65 7.98 8.98 6.05
C ARG A 65 9.44 9.19 6.45
N GLU A 66 10.01 8.26 7.20
CA GLU A 66 11.40 8.37 7.68
C GLU A 66 12.42 8.37 6.52
N THR A 67 12.22 7.51 5.50
CA THR A 67 13.11 7.51 4.32
C THR A 67 13.01 8.80 3.52
N LEU A 68 11.81 9.37 3.38
CA LEU A 68 11.63 10.66 2.71
C LEU A 68 12.21 11.82 3.52
N GLU A 69 12.07 11.82 4.84
CA GLU A 69 12.71 12.81 5.72
C GLU A 69 14.24 12.76 5.63
N THR A 70 14.81 11.56 5.51
CA THR A 70 16.27 11.37 5.38
C THR A 70 16.80 11.85 4.02
N LEU A 71 15.98 11.80 2.97
CA LEU A 71 16.33 12.27 1.61
C LEU A 71 16.06 13.77 1.39
N ALA A 72 15.30 14.41 2.28
CA ALA A 72 14.95 15.84 2.18
C ALA A 72 16.00 16.78 2.83
N TYR A 73 17.14 16.22 3.26
CA TYR A 73 18.29 16.94 3.83
C TYR A 73 19.44 16.99 2.82
#